data_AF-A0A1Q3BLT5-F1
#
_entry.id   AF-A0A1Q3BLT5-F1
#
_cell.length_a   1.000
_cell.length_b   1.000
_cell.length_c   1.000
_cell.angle_alpha   90.00
_cell.angle_beta   90.00
_cell.angle_gamma   90.00
#
_symmetry.space_group_name_H-M   'P 1'
#
loop_
_entity.id
_entity.type
_entity.pdbx_description
1 polymer ?
#
loop_
_entity_poly.entity_id
_entity_poly.type
_entity_poly.pdbx_seq_one_letter_code
_entity_poly.pdbx_strand_id
1 'polypeptide(L)' 'MGENPSDSEKETWRLSVDGSSCLTGSGAGVLLVSPSGWTLEYALRFGFKATNK' A
#
# COMPACT_ATOMS: atom_id res chain seq x y z
N MET A 1 17.75 4.88 37.06
CA MET A 1 16.98 5.39 35.91
C MET A 1 16.68 4.21 35.03
N GLY A 2 15.46 3.67 35.10
CA GLY A 2 15.05 2.64 34.15
C GLY A 2 14.87 3.32 32.81
N GLU A 3 15.62 2.87 31.82
CA GLU A 3 15.34 3.14 30.42
C GLU A 3 13.96 2.56 30.09
N ASN A 4 12.94 3.42 30.01
CA ASN A 4 11.69 3.05 29.38
C ASN A 4 12.05 2.75 27.92
N PRO A 5 11.68 1.58 27.36
CA PRO A 5 11.87 1.34 25.95
C PRO A 5 11.14 2.47 25.24
N SER A 6 11.87 3.28 24.49
CA SER A 6 11.29 4.38 23.74
C SER A 6 10.09 3.84 22.99
N ASP A 7 8.93 4.40 23.29
CA ASP A 7 7.75 4.20 22.48
C ASP A 7 8.15 4.22 21.01
N SER A 8 7.86 3.14 20.30
CA SER A 8 7.23 3.34 19.01
C SER A 8 8.17 3.76 17.86
N GLU A 9 9.25 3.02 17.62
CA GLU A 9 9.40 2.46 16.26
C GLU A 9 8.23 1.49 16.05
N LYS A 10 6.99 2.02 16.00
CA LYS A 10 5.83 1.21 15.65
C LYS A 10 6.20 0.64 14.30
N GLU A 11 6.15 -0.68 14.19
CA GLU A 11 6.22 -1.44 12.96
C GLU A 11 5.49 -0.71 11.83
N THR A 12 6.18 0.22 11.16
CA THR A 12 5.57 1.15 10.20
C THR A 12 5.62 0.49 8.83
N TRP A 13 4.45 0.16 8.34
CA TRP A 13 4.28 -0.36 7.00
C TRP A 13 4.30 0.79 6.00
N ARG A 14 5.03 0.63 4.89
CA ARG A 14 4.97 1.58 3.77
C ARG A 14 4.02 1.03 2.72
N LEU A 15 2.94 1.77 2.47
CA LEU A 15 1.99 1.48 1.40
C LEU A 15 2.22 2.43 0.23
N SER A 16 2.37 1.88 -0.97
CA SER A 16 2.36 2.61 -2.23
C SER A 16 1.22 2.09 -3.12
N VAL A 17 0.47 3.01 -3.71
CA VAL A 17 -0.67 2.69 -4.57
C VAL A 17 -0.56 3.49 -5.85
N ASP A 18 -0.74 2.82 -6.98
CA ASP A 18 -0.88 3.48 -8.29
C ASP A 18 -2.20 3.05 -8.94
N GLY A 19 -2.86 4.00 -9.61
CA GLY A 19 -4.16 3.80 -10.25
C GLY A 19 -4.00 3.50 -11.74
N SER A 20 -4.81 2.58 -12.26
CA SER A 20 -4.89 2.30 -13.69
C SER A 20 -6.31 2.48 -14.20
N SER A 21 -6.43 3.12 -15.36
CA SER A 21 -7.69 3.28 -16.07
C SER A 21 -7.47 2.99 -17.55
N CYS A 22 -8.34 2.17 -18.12
CA CYS A 22 -8.34 1.86 -19.55
C CYS A 22 -9.78 1.83 -20.09
N LEU A 23 -9.93 1.69 -21.41
CA LEU A 23 -11.25 1.67 -22.06
C LEU A 23 -12.15 0.55 -21.51
N THR A 24 -11.56 -0.57 -21.12
CA THR A 24 -12.25 -1.79 -20.69
C THR A 24 -12.40 -1.94 -19.17
N GLY A 25 -11.88 -1.01 -18.37
CA GLY A 25 -12.00 -1.09 -16.92
C GLY A 25 -11.00 -0.22 -16.16
N SER A 26 -10.94 -0.44 -14.85
CA SER A 26 -9.98 0.22 -13.97
C SER A 26 -9.36 -0.76 -12.98
N GLY A 27 -8.30 -0.33 -12.34
CA GLY A 27 -7.58 -1.12 -11.35
C GLY A 27 -6.63 -0.28 -10.52
N ALA A 28 -5.92 -0.95 -9.63
CA ALA A 28 -4.86 -0.34 -8.84
C ALA A 28 -3.75 -1.36 -8.58
N GLY A 29 -2.51 -0.90 -8.64
CA GLY A 29 -1.35 -1.59 -8.09
C GLY A 29 -1.19 -1.24 -6.62
N VAL A 30 -0.89 -2.24 -5.79
CA VAL A 30 -0.62 -2.11 -4.36
C VAL A 30 0.74 -2.71 -4.07
N LEU A 31 1.63 -1.93 -3.45
CA LEU A 31 2.90 -2.37 -2.87
C LEU A 31 2.88 -2.07 -1.39
N LEU A 32 3.04 -3.11 -0.57
CA LEU A 32 3.10 -3.00 0.88
C LEU A 32 4.45 -3.53 1.37
N VAL A 33 5.24 -2.68 2.02
CA VAL A 33 6.55 -3.02 2.57
C VAL A 33 6.47 -3.08 4.08
N SER A 34 6.82 -4.22 4.65
CA SER A 34 6.90 -4.41 6.11
C SER A 34 8.09 -3.66 6.69
N PRO A 35 8.08 -3.40 8.00
CA PRO A 35 9.24 -2.83 8.70
C PRO A 35 10.48 -3.73 8.60
N SER A 36 10.27 -5.04 8.50
CA SER A 36 11.33 -6.05 8.32
C SER A 36 11.78 -6.22 6.86
N GLY A 37 11.24 -5.43 5.93
CA GLY A 37 11.66 -5.42 4.52
C GLY A 37 10.97 -6.45 3.62
N TRP A 38 9.99 -7.20 4.12
CA TRP A 38 9.15 -8.06 3.28
C TRP A 38 8.21 -7.22 2.41
N THR A 39 7.94 -7.67 1.19
CA THR A 39 7.07 -6.98 0.24
C THR A 39 5.88 -7.83 -0.18
N LEU A 40 4.72 -7.19 -0.27
CA LEU A 40 3.52 -7.71 -0.91
C LEU A 40 3.17 -6.83 -2.11
N GLU A 41 3.06 -7.46 -3.28
CA GLU A 41 2.61 -6.80 -4.51
C GLU A 41 1.29 -7.42 -4.97
N TYR A 42 0.31 -6.57 -5.30
CA TYR A 42 -0.99 -7.02 -5.77
C TYR A 42 -1.59 -6.08 -6.82
N ALA A 43 -2.28 -6.68 -7.80
CA ALA A 43 -3.04 -5.95 -8.81
C ALA A 43 -4.53 -6.17 -8.59
N LEU A 44 -5.25 -5.08 -8.28
CA LEU A 44 -6.69 -5.08 -8.15
C LEU A 44 -7.33 -4.71 -9.49
N ARG A 45 -8.33 -5.49 -9.90
CA ARG A 45 -9.22 -5.14 -11.02
C ARG A 45 -10.57 -4.76 -10.46
N PHE A 46 -11.04 -3.56 -10.79
CA PHE A 46 -12.34 -3.08 -10.33
C PHE A 46 -13.42 -3.42 -11.36
N GLY A 47 -14.62 -3.73 -10.86
CA GLY A 47 -15.82 -3.95 -11.68
C GLY A 47 -16.47 -2.67 -12.18
N PHE A 48 -15.84 -1.51 -11.95
CA PHE A 48 -16.34 -0.19 -12.32
C PHE A 48 -15.26 0.62 -13.05
N LYS A 49 -15.65 1.72 -13.69
CA LYS A 49 -14.73 2.64 -14.38
C LYS A 49 -14.11 3.62 -13.39
N ALA A 50 -12.87 4.03 -13.64
CA ALA A 50 -12.23 5.08 -12.85
C ALA A 50 -12.96 6.42 -13.06
N THR A 51 -13.09 7.21 -11.98
CA THR A 51 -13.80 8.50 -11.98
C THR A 51 -12.86 9.70 -11.91
N ASN A 52 -11.56 9.48 -11.71
CA ASN A 52 -10.56 10.54 -11.75
C ASN A 52 -10.22 10.94 -13.20
N LYS A 53 -10.01 12.24 -13.39
CA LYS A 53 -9.56 12.89 -14.63
C LYS A 53 -8.29 13.65 -14.34
#